data_AF-A0A6M0IV54-F1
#
_entry.id   AF-A0A6M0IV54-F1
#
_cell.length_a   1.000
_cell.length_b   1.000
_cell.length_c   1.000
_cell.angle_alpha   90.00
_cell.angle_beta   90.00
_cell.angle_gamma   90.00
#
_symmetry.space_group_name_H-M   'P 1'
#
loop_
_entity.id
_entity.type
_entity.pdbx_description
1 polymer ?
#
loop_
_entity_poly.entity_id
_entity_poly.type
_entity_poly.pdbx_seq_one_letter_code
_entity_poly.pdbx_strand_id
1 'polypeptide(L)' 'MAKEANNDFERRANHLLRSIRLCGGCIPLHSLQCQVSNSVIQTLLDKELVQVQNTGRGFLLEITKDF' A
#
# COMPACT_ATOMS: atom_id res chain seq x y z
N MET A 1 -17.55 -6.98 -18.40
CA MET A 1 -17.69 -6.06 -17.25
C MET A 1 -16.50 -6.20 -16.29
N ALA A 2 -15.27 -5.93 -16.76
CA ALA A 2 -14.04 -6.09 -15.95
C ALA A 2 -13.23 -4.79 -15.79
N LYS A 3 -13.64 -3.69 -16.45
CA LYS A 3 -12.89 -2.43 -16.46
C LYS A 3 -13.15 -1.55 -15.22
N GLU A 4 -14.32 -1.65 -14.60
CA GLU A 4 -14.70 -0.74 -13.50
C GLU A 4 -14.11 -1.16 -12.15
N ALA A 5 -14.09 -2.46 -11.85
CA ALA A 5 -13.49 -2.97 -10.61
C ALA A 5 -11.97 -2.69 -10.51
N ASN A 6 -11.27 -2.66 -11.65
CA ASN A 6 -9.85 -2.34 -11.70
C ASN A 6 -9.58 -0.86 -11.40
N ASN A 7 -10.46 0.05 -11.84
CA ASN A 7 -10.31 1.49 -11.59
C ASN A 7 -10.46 1.85 -10.11
N ASP A 8 -11.39 1.22 -9.39
CA ASP A 8 -11.57 1.45 -7.94
C ASP A 8 -10.38 0.94 -7.12
N PHE A 9 -9.80 -0.18 -7.54
CA PHE A 9 -8.57 -0.70 -6.96
C PHE A 9 -7.40 0.25 -7.24
N GLU A 10 -7.17 0.62 -8.50
CA GLU A 10 -6.08 1.50 -8.92
C GLU A 10 -6.17 2.87 -8.24
N ARG A 11 -7.38 3.41 -8.08
CA ARG A 11 -7.60 4.67 -7.36
C ARG A 11 -7.23 4.54 -5.88
N ARG A 12 -7.62 3.44 -5.21
CA ARG A 12 -7.25 3.19 -3.81
C ARG A 12 -5.76 2.94 -3.64
N ALA A 13 -5.16 2.15 -4.52
CA ALA A 13 -3.72 1.91 -4.57
C ALA A 13 -2.93 3.20 -4.76
N ASN A 14 -3.30 4.04 -5.73
CA ASN A 14 -2.65 5.33 -5.97
C ASN A 14 -2.84 6.29 -4.78
N HIS A 15 -4.02 6.31 -4.17
CA HIS A 15 -4.26 7.11 -2.97
C HIS A 15 -3.37 6.66 -1.82
N LEU A 16 -3.25 5.34 -1.59
CA LEU A 16 -2.35 4.76 -0.60
C LEU A 16 -0.89 5.14 -0.88
N LEU A 17 -0.38 4.88 -2.08
CA LEU A 17 1.00 5.22 -2.47
C LEU A 17 1.28 6.71 -2.26
N ARG A 18 0.33 7.58 -2.63
CA ARG A 18 0.45 9.02 -2.39
C ARG A 18 0.53 9.35 -0.90
N SER A 19 -0.32 8.77 -0.06
CA SER A 19 -0.26 8.94 1.39
C SER A 19 1.08 8.47 1.97
N ILE A 20 1.59 7.32 1.51
CA ILE A 20 2.89 6.82 1.97
C ILE A 20 4.02 7.78 1.55
N ARG A 21 4.01 8.31 0.31
CA ARG A 21 4.98 9.33 -0.14
C ARG A 21 4.90 10.61 0.70
N LEU A 22 3.68 11.07 1.02
CA LEU A 22 3.48 12.26 1.86
C LEU A 22 3.99 12.06 3.29
N CYS A 23 3.94 10.82 3.81
CA CYS A 23 4.49 10.46 5.13
C CYS A 23 6.01 10.18 5.13
N GLY A 24 6.73 10.45 4.04
CA GLY A 24 8.18 10.24 3.96
C GLY A 24 8.61 8.88 3.41
N GLY A 25 7.70 8.13 2.80
CA GLY A 25 8.00 6.88 2.09
C GLY A 25 7.69 5.60 2.87
N CYS A 26 7.38 5.69 4.17
CA CYS A 26 7.01 4.54 5.00
C CYS A 26 5.87 4.87 5.96
N ILE A 27 5.00 3.90 6.25
CA ILE A 27 3.90 4.06 7.20
C ILE A 27 3.62 2.75 7.95
N PRO A 28 3.21 2.79 9.22
CA PRO A 28 2.89 1.58 9.98
C PRO A 28 1.72 0.81 9.38
N LEU A 29 1.91 -0.50 9.16
CA LEU A 29 0.89 -1.39 8.59
C LEU A 29 -0.39 -1.42 9.45
N HIS A 30 -0.24 -1.37 10.77
CA HIS A 30 -1.36 -1.28 11.69
C HIS A 30 -2.20 0.00 11.47
N SER A 31 -1.56 1.11 11.09
CA SER A 31 -2.27 2.36 10.79
C SER A 31 -3.05 2.27 9.48
N LEU A 32 -2.62 1.39 8.56
CA LEU A 32 -3.27 1.18 7.27
C LEU A 32 -4.48 0.26 7.33
N GLN A 33 -4.52 -0.68 8.27
CA GLN A 33 -5.65 -1.61 8.41
C GLN A 33 -6.99 -0.89 8.63
N CYS A 34 -6.97 0.33 9.19
CA CYS A 34 -8.17 1.14 9.39
C CYS A 34 -8.64 1.87 8.12
N GLN A 35 -7.79 2.04 7.10
CA GLN A 35 -8.07 2.87 5.92
C GLN A 35 -8.08 2.06 4.61
N VAL A 36 -7.39 0.93 4.57
CA VAL A 36 -7.17 0.15 3.35
C VAL A 36 -7.50 -1.31 3.62
N SER A 37 -8.29 -1.90 2.72
CA SER A 37 -8.61 -3.32 2.79
C SER A 37 -7.36 -4.18 2.65
N ASN A 38 -7.26 -5.26 3.43
CA ASN A 38 -6.14 -6.21 3.35
C ASN A 38 -5.91 -6.74 1.93
N SER A 39 -6.96 -6.90 1.12
CA SER A 39 -6.85 -7.29 -0.28
C SER A 39 -6.02 -6.32 -1.11
N VAL A 40 -6.15 -5.00 -0.88
CA VAL A 40 -5.38 -3.99 -1.61
C VAL A 40 -3.90 -4.05 -1.24
N ILE A 41 -3.60 -4.20 0.05
CA ILE A 41 -2.22 -4.34 0.53
C ILE A 41 -1.58 -5.62 -0.05
N GLN A 42 -2.31 -6.74 -0.04
CA GLN A 42 -1.82 -8.01 -0.61
C GLN A 42 -1.53 -7.89 -2.10
N THR A 43 -2.42 -7.29 -2.89
CA THR A 43 -2.16 -7.08 -4.33
C THR A 43 -0.99 -6.13 -4.58
N LEU A 44 -0.79 -5.12 -3.74
CA LEU A 44 0.38 -4.23 -3.87
C LEU A 44 1.70 -4.93 -3.53
N LEU A 45 1.68 -5.85 -2.56
CA LEU A 45 2.82 -6.70 -2.21
C LEU A 45 3.11 -7.72 -3.33
N ASP A 46 2.07 -8.34 -3.87
CA ASP A 46 2.16 -9.29 -5.00
C ASP A 46 2.74 -8.65 -6.26
N LYS A 47 2.39 -7.37 -6.50
CA LYS A 47 2.95 -6.56 -7.59
C LYS A 47 4.31 -5.93 -7.25
N GLU A 48 4.89 -6.22 -6.09
CA GLU A 48 6.18 -5.69 -5.62
C GLU A 48 6.26 -4.16 -5.53
N LEU A 49 5.10 -3.48 -5.52
CA LEU A 49 5.01 -2.01 -5.49
C LEU A 49 5.29 -1.43 -4.10
N VAL A 50 5.07 -2.25 -3.08
CA VAL A 50 5.35 -1.95 -1.69
C VAL A 50 6.02 -3.15 -1.05
N GLN A 51 6.81 -2.88 -0.02
CA GLN A 51 7.45 -3.92 0.79
C GLN A 51 7.06 -3.73 2.26
N VAL A 52 6.97 -4.85 2.99
CA VAL A 52 6.80 -4.82 4.44
C VAL A 52 8.18 -4.90 5.10
N GLN A 53 8.52 -3.85 5.84
CA GLN A 53 9.74 -3.78 6.63
C GLN A 53 9.42 -4.04 8.12
N ASN A 54 10.09 -5.03 8.71
CA ASN A 54 10.01 -5.26 10.15
C ASN A 54 11.06 -4.42 10.88
N THR A 55 10.61 -3.54 11.78
CA THR A 55 11.48 -2.64 12.56
C THR A 55 11.80 -3.17 13.96
N GLY A 56 11.36 -4.39 14.29
CA GLY A 56 11.46 -4.96 15.64
C GLY A 56 10.40 -4.42 16.61
N ARG A 57 9.74 -3.30 16.30
CA ARG A 57 8.59 -2.74 17.04
C ARG A 57 7.26 -2.91 16.30
N GLY A 58 7.30 -3.43 15.07
CA GLY A 58 6.15 -3.64 14.22
C GLY A 58 6.51 -3.66 12.74
N PHE A 59 5.46 -3.70 11.92
CA PHE A 59 5.55 -3.74 10.48
C PHE A 59 5.30 -2.36 9.88
N LEU A 60 6.23 -1.88 9.08
CA LEU A 60 6.08 -0.70 8.23
C LEU A 60 5.81 -1.17 6.80
N LEU A 61 4.94 -0.47 6.10
CA LEU A 61 4.78 -0.57 4.67
C LEU A 61 5.60 0.55 4.03
N GLU A 62 6.56 0.20 3.18
CA GLU A 62 7.40 1.12 2.45
C GLU A 62 7.13 0.97 0.95
N ILE A 63 7.21 2.06 0.19
CA ILE A 63 7.11 1.99 -1.28
C ILE A 63 8.44 1.50 -1.83
N THR A 64 8.41 0.47 -2.67
CA THR A 64 9.58 0.03 -3.42
C THR A 64 9.94 1.13 -4.42
N LYS A 65 11.19 1.61 -4.40
CA LYS A 65 11.63 2.77 -5.19
C LYS A 65 11.61 2.58 -6.72
N ASP A 66 11.21 1.42 -7.23
CA ASP A 66 11.12 1.09 -8.65
C ASP A 66 9.82 1.62 -9.32
N PHE A 67 9.58 2.93 -9.21
CA PHE A 67 8.51 3.64 -9.93
C PHE A 67 9.01 4.88 -10.67
#